data_AF-A0A0D0C1V0-F1
#
_entry.id   AF-A0A0D0C1V0-F1
#
_cell.length_a   1.000
_cell.length_b   1.000
_cell.length_c   1.000
_cell.angle_alpha   90.00
_cell.angle_beta   90.00
_cell.angle_gamma   90.00
#
_symmetry.space_group_name_H-M   'P 1'
#
loop_
_entity.id
_entity.type
_entity.pdbx_description
1 polymer ?
#
loop_
_entity_poly.entity_id
_entity_poly.type
_entity_poly.pdbx_seq_one_letter_code
_entity_poly.pdbx_strand_id
1 'polypeptide(L)'
;MPLPEKFDAFVPSNFVELLAQSDFQPAPLKLAELRELDSSIFLFNHCQRCYYFALAILSNGFPSNSPSVPQIPRETVKELYLTCLLHDFGLSTHVDATTHPAHDMTFEFHGGIMAYEHLRAEYISAHQLNDIQIADITQSIMLHCAPFEHGKSSALGMLMQLSAFLDVFGYGAFGPDSMEKLIHRDTVREIEQAFPRDDMAQLDQGFQIMFEEKPNCLAGHFPLYMTKERPLIGSDPVADSH
;
A
#
# COMPACT_ATOMS: atom_id res chain seq x y z
N MET A 1 21.09 -2.39 2.99
CA MET A 1 21.35 -1.00 3.40
C MET A 1 20.59 -0.71 4.68
N PRO A 2 21.22 -0.23 5.77
CA PRO A 2 20.52 0.15 6.97
C PRO A 2 19.68 1.39 6.68
N LEU A 3 18.37 1.29 6.94
CA LEU A 3 17.46 2.43 6.87
C LEU A 3 17.91 3.47 7.93
N PRO A 4 18.06 4.77 7.58
CA PRO A 4 18.49 5.83 8.51
C PRO A 4 17.48 6.08 9.64
N GLU A 5 17.91 6.78 10.71
CA GLU A 5 17.16 6.94 11.96
C GLU A 5 15.92 7.87 11.85
N LYS A 6 15.96 8.82 10.91
CA LYS A 6 14.80 9.60 10.45
C LYS A 6 14.94 9.83 8.94
N PHE A 7 13.83 9.88 8.22
CA PHE A 7 13.79 10.28 6.82
C PHE A 7 13.31 11.72 6.73
N ASP A 8 14.26 12.64 6.55
CA ASP A 8 14.02 13.71 5.59
C ASP A 8 14.04 13.07 4.21
N ALA A 9 13.06 13.40 3.36
CA ALA A 9 12.81 12.56 2.20
C ALA A 9 13.85 12.81 1.05
N PHE A 10 14.15 11.74 0.29
CA PHE A 10 15.20 11.58 -0.75
C PHE A 10 16.63 11.12 -0.36
N VAL A 11 17.04 9.99 -0.96
CA VAL A 11 18.32 9.22 -0.97
C VAL A 11 19.67 9.99 -1.01
N PRO A 12 20.66 9.54 -0.21
CA PRO A 12 22.08 9.36 -0.65
C PRO A 12 22.75 8.07 -0.09
N SER A 13 23.91 7.54 -0.56
CA SER A 13 24.76 7.84 -1.74
C SER A 13 25.66 6.67 -2.22
N ASN A 14 26.33 5.90 -1.34
CA ASN A 14 27.25 4.79 -1.70
C ASN A 14 26.82 3.44 -1.09
N PHE A 15 26.42 2.49 -1.93
CA PHE A 15 25.91 1.19 -1.48
C PHE A 15 26.98 0.24 -0.93
N VAL A 16 28.25 0.39 -1.32
CA VAL A 16 29.33 -0.54 -0.95
C VAL A 16 29.73 -0.40 0.53
N GLU A 17 29.91 0.84 1.01
CA GLU A 17 30.18 1.09 2.44
C GLU A 17 28.96 0.76 3.32
N LEU A 18 27.76 0.97 2.78
CA LEU A 18 26.50 0.78 3.49
C LEU A 18 26.18 -0.71 3.72
N LEU A 19 26.56 -1.59 2.78
CA LEU A 19 26.49 -3.04 2.95
C LEU A 19 27.61 -3.58 3.84
N ALA A 20 28.80 -2.97 3.83
CA ALA A 20 29.95 -3.39 4.66
C ALA A 20 29.75 -3.17 6.18
N GLN A 21 28.73 -2.43 6.60
CA GLN A 21 28.47 -2.04 8.00
C GLN A 21 27.06 -2.42 8.50
N SER A 22 26.33 -3.27 7.76
CA SER A 22 24.98 -3.71 8.13
C SER A 22 24.99 -4.97 9.00
N ASP A 23 24.38 -4.94 10.19
CA ASP A 23 23.89 -6.14 10.88
C ASP A 23 22.36 -6.05 11.01
N PHE A 24 21.66 -7.03 10.45
CA PHE A 24 20.20 -7.08 10.41
C PHE A 24 19.69 -8.35 11.06
N GLN A 25 18.83 -8.17 12.07
CA GLN A 25 18.10 -9.25 12.70
C GLN A 25 16.58 -9.01 12.54
N PRO A 26 16.02 -9.16 11.32
CA PRO A 26 14.58 -9.12 11.13
C PRO A 26 13.96 -10.35 11.78
N ALA A 27 12.95 -10.14 12.65
CA ALA A 27 12.18 -11.24 13.18
C ALA A 27 11.34 -11.87 12.05
N PRO A 28 11.41 -13.21 11.83
CA PRO A 28 10.61 -13.85 10.81
C PRO A 28 9.14 -13.91 11.24
N LEU A 29 8.29 -13.13 10.58
CA LEU A 29 6.86 -13.47 10.52
C LEU A 29 6.75 -14.77 9.71
N LYS A 30 6.00 -15.77 10.18
CA LYS A 30 5.85 -16.99 9.38
C LYS A 30 4.91 -16.71 8.22
N LEU A 31 5.40 -16.92 7.00
CA LEU A 31 4.58 -16.88 5.78
C LEU A 31 3.35 -17.82 5.86
N ALA A 32 3.41 -18.88 6.68
CA ALA A 32 2.28 -19.74 6.97
C ALA A 32 1.12 -19.05 7.71
N GLU A 33 1.41 -18.10 8.62
CA GLU A 33 0.41 -17.37 9.41
C GLU A 33 -0.32 -16.30 8.55
N LEU A 34 0.26 -15.90 7.41
CA LEU A 34 -0.39 -15.02 6.42
C LEU A 34 -1.09 -15.80 5.29
N ARG A 35 -0.63 -17.01 4.97
CA ARG A 35 -1.22 -17.87 3.93
C ARG A 35 -2.56 -18.50 4.30
N GLU A 36 -2.96 -18.47 5.57
CA GLU A 36 -4.29 -18.92 5.99
C GLU A 36 -5.32 -17.77 6.03
N LEU A 37 -4.88 -16.51 5.89
CA LEU A 37 -5.76 -15.32 5.95
C LEU A 37 -6.33 -14.88 4.58
N ASP A 38 -5.78 -15.37 3.47
CA ASP A 38 -6.41 -15.26 2.15
C ASP A 38 -5.99 -16.41 1.22
N SER A 39 -6.91 -16.85 0.36
CA SER A 39 -6.67 -17.86 -0.67
C SER A 39 -6.09 -17.29 -1.97
N SER A 40 -6.13 -15.97 -2.15
CA SER A 40 -5.59 -15.28 -3.32
C SER A 40 -4.10 -14.93 -3.15
N ILE A 41 -3.22 -15.75 -3.74
CA ILE A 41 -1.79 -15.43 -3.83
C ILE A 41 -1.54 -14.11 -4.57
N PHE A 42 -2.43 -13.74 -5.49
CA PHE A 42 -2.41 -12.47 -6.19
C PHE A 42 -2.57 -11.28 -5.25
N LEU A 43 -3.56 -11.30 -4.35
CA LEU A 43 -3.83 -10.18 -3.44
C LEU A 43 -2.67 -9.97 -2.46
N PHE A 44 -2.09 -11.08 -1.98
CA PHE A 44 -0.86 -11.01 -1.19
C PHE A 44 0.31 -10.39 -1.98
N ASN A 45 0.49 -10.75 -3.25
CA ASN A 45 1.51 -10.13 -4.11
C ASN A 45 1.24 -8.64 -4.34
N HIS A 46 -0.03 -8.21 -4.53
CA HIS A 46 -0.41 -6.79 -4.59
C HIS A 46 0.04 -6.03 -3.32
N CYS A 47 -0.34 -6.52 -2.14
CA CYS A 47 0.10 -5.96 -0.87
C CYS A 47 1.63 -5.88 -0.72
N GLN A 48 2.36 -6.91 -1.17
CA GLN A 48 3.83 -6.88 -1.21
C GLN A 48 4.37 -5.80 -2.16
N ARG A 49 3.88 -5.71 -3.40
CA ARG A 49 4.28 -4.67 -4.36
C ARG A 49 4.02 -3.28 -3.81
N CYS A 50 2.84 -3.04 -3.24
CA CYS A 50 2.50 -1.77 -2.60
C CYS A 50 3.49 -1.39 -1.48
N TYR A 51 3.91 -2.35 -0.65
CA TYR A 51 4.95 -2.10 0.36
C TYR A 51 6.30 -1.72 -0.26
N TYR A 52 6.79 -2.48 -1.24
CA TYR A 52 8.08 -2.20 -1.87
C TYR A 52 8.07 -0.92 -2.73
N PHE A 53 6.97 -0.60 -3.40
CA PHE A 53 6.76 0.68 -4.08
C PHE A 53 6.74 1.83 -3.09
N ALA A 54 6.03 1.70 -1.97
CA ALA A 54 6.01 2.74 -0.94
C ALA A 54 7.42 2.95 -0.32
N LEU A 55 8.19 1.89 -0.10
CA LEU A 55 9.61 1.99 0.30
C LEU A 55 10.48 2.65 -0.78
N ALA A 56 10.27 2.34 -2.05
CA ALA A 56 11.01 2.94 -3.16
C ALA A 56 10.68 4.43 -3.32
N ILE A 57 9.41 4.81 -3.24
CA ILE A 57 8.93 6.22 -3.27
C ILE A 57 9.44 6.98 -2.04
N LEU A 58 9.36 6.39 -0.85
CA LEU A 58 9.91 6.98 0.39
C LEU A 58 11.44 7.18 0.28
N SER A 59 12.14 6.21 -0.30
CA SER A 59 13.58 6.32 -0.57
C SER A 59 13.84 7.47 -1.54
N ASN A 60 13.18 7.47 -2.71
CA ASN A 60 13.21 8.51 -3.74
C ASN A 60 12.37 9.76 -3.37
N GLY A 61 12.34 10.16 -2.10
CA GLY A 61 11.30 11.05 -1.56
C GLY A 61 11.31 12.53 -1.97
N PHE A 62 11.24 13.44 -0.99
CA PHE A 62 10.92 14.85 -1.17
C PHE A 62 11.95 15.74 -0.45
N PRO A 63 12.62 16.70 -1.12
CA PRO A 63 13.92 17.22 -0.69
C PRO A 63 14.06 17.59 0.79
N SER A 64 15.12 17.13 1.45
CA SER A 64 15.41 17.44 2.86
C SER A 64 15.39 18.94 3.15
N ASN A 65 15.00 19.30 4.38
CA ASN A 65 14.81 20.70 4.80
C ASN A 65 13.83 21.53 3.92
N SER A 66 13.00 20.91 3.08
CA SER A 66 11.94 21.63 2.35
C SER A 66 11.02 22.37 3.33
N PRO A 67 10.97 23.72 3.31
CA PRO A 67 10.14 24.46 4.25
C PRO A 67 8.68 24.02 4.13
N SER A 68 8.03 23.74 5.26
CA SER A 68 6.65 23.22 5.38
C SER A 68 6.38 21.75 5.00
N VAL A 69 7.39 20.94 4.67
CA VAL A 69 7.24 19.48 4.47
C VAL A 69 7.44 18.73 5.81
N PRO A 70 6.50 17.86 6.24
CA PRO A 70 6.69 17.00 7.40
C PRO A 70 7.72 15.89 7.13
N GLN A 71 8.58 15.61 8.11
CA GLN A 71 9.56 14.52 8.02
C GLN A 71 8.98 13.20 8.52
N ILE A 72 9.34 12.10 7.84
CA ILE A 72 8.81 10.76 8.10
C ILE A 72 9.83 10.03 8.97
N PRO A 73 9.52 9.73 10.23
CA PRO A 73 10.49 9.10 11.11
C PRO A 73 10.59 7.59 10.78
N ARG A 74 11.71 6.94 11.16
CA ARG A 74 12.01 5.58 10.70
C ARG A 74 11.03 4.54 11.22
N GLU A 75 10.50 4.75 12.42
CA GLU A 75 9.46 3.93 13.03
C GLU A 75 8.23 3.72 12.14
N THR A 76 7.90 4.69 11.27
CA THR A 76 6.80 4.59 10.30
C THR A 76 7.00 3.49 9.24
N VAL A 77 8.20 2.94 9.05
CA VAL A 77 8.41 1.77 8.19
C VAL A 77 7.61 0.55 8.68
N LYS A 78 7.44 0.39 10.00
CA LYS A 78 6.61 -0.71 10.56
C LYS A 78 5.12 -0.45 10.32
N GLU A 79 4.68 0.79 10.52
CA GLU A 79 3.30 1.21 10.24
C GLU A 79 2.98 0.99 8.76
N LEU A 80 3.88 1.41 7.86
CA LEU A 80 3.77 1.23 6.41
C LEU A 80 3.67 -0.24 6.00
N TYR A 81 4.50 -1.12 6.58
CA TYR A 81 4.39 -2.56 6.35
C TYR A 81 3.01 -3.11 6.73
N LEU A 82 2.49 -2.72 7.90
CA LEU A 82 1.19 -3.18 8.39
C LEU A 82 0.03 -2.60 7.56
N THR A 83 0.07 -1.31 7.20
CA THR A 83 -0.91 -0.69 6.31
C THR A 83 -0.91 -1.38 4.94
N CYS A 84 0.26 -1.54 4.30
CA CYS A 84 0.34 -2.19 2.99
C CYS A 84 -0.10 -3.66 3.01
N LEU A 85 0.15 -4.42 4.09
CA LEU A 85 -0.36 -5.79 4.19
C LEU A 85 -1.87 -5.89 4.46
N LEU A 86 -2.45 -4.94 5.19
CA LEU A 86 -3.82 -5.04 5.69
C LEU A 86 -4.85 -4.22 4.89
N HIS A 87 -4.42 -3.35 3.96
CA HIS A 87 -5.33 -2.43 3.27
C HIS A 87 -6.49 -3.11 2.52
N ASP A 88 -6.17 -4.19 1.81
CA ASP A 88 -7.13 -4.98 1.04
C ASP A 88 -7.74 -6.16 1.83
N PHE A 89 -7.51 -6.25 3.15
CA PHE A 89 -8.01 -7.37 3.95
C PHE A 89 -9.54 -7.52 3.90
N GLY A 90 -10.27 -6.42 3.66
CA GLY A 90 -11.72 -6.45 3.46
C GLY A 90 -12.20 -7.13 2.17
N LEU A 91 -11.29 -7.44 1.23
CA LEU A 91 -11.51 -8.27 0.04
C LEU A 91 -11.29 -9.77 0.31
N SER A 92 -10.78 -10.16 1.49
CA SER A 92 -10.49 -11.56 1.80
C SER A 92 -11.73 -12.44 1.73
N THR A 93 -11.55 -13.62 1.13
CA THR A 93 -12.57 -14.68 1.04
C THR A 93 -12.59 -15.59 2.27
N HIS A 94 -11.75 -15.33 3.28
CA HIS A 94 -11.67 -16.15 4.49
C HIS A 94 -12.98 -16.09 5.30
N VAL A 95 -13.27 -17.14 6.07
CA VAL A 95 -14.51 -17.23 6.86
C VAL A 95 -14.61 -16.10 7.90
N ASP A 96 -13.49 -15.72 8.52
CA ASP A 96 -13.47 -14.66 9.53
C ASP A 96 -13.79 -13.27 8.95
N ALA A 97 -13.42 -13.03 7.69
CA ALA A 97 -13.74 -11.80 6.97
C ALA A 97 -15.17 -11.82 6.41
N THR A 98 -15.58 -12.93 5.82
CA THR A 98 -16.94 -13.08 5.24
C THR A 98 -18.06 -13.21 6.27
N THR A 99 -17.73 -13.51 7.54
CA THR A 99 -18.70 -13.56 8.65
C THR A 99 -18.56 -12.39 9.64
N HIS A 100 -17.64 -11.45 9.41
CA HIS A 100 -17.47 -10.28 10.26
C HIS A 100 -18.70 -9.36 10.22
N PRO A 101 -19.15 -8.75 11.34
CA PRO A 101 -20.30 -7.84 11.35
C PRO A 101 -20.16 -6.60 10.46
N ALA A 102 -18.95 -6.23 10.02
CA ALA A 102 -18.70 -5.14 9.08
C ALA A 102 -18.59 -5.60 7.61
N HIS A 103 -18.77 -6.88 7.29
CA HIS A 103 -18.60 -7.43 5.94
C HIS A 103 -19.45 -6.72 4.87
N ASP A 104 -20.69 -6.34 5.20
CA ASP A 104 -21.62 -5.66 4.29
C ASP A 104 -21.26 -4.18 4.03
N MET A 105 -20.24 -3.64 4.70
CA MET A 105 -19.69 -2.32 4.39
C MET A 105 -18.85 -2.36 3.10
N THR A 106 -18.38 -1.18 2.68
CA THR A 106 -17.30 -1.07 1.69
C THR A 106 -16.04 -1.76 2.20
N PHE A 107 -15.24 -2.36 1.31
CA PHE A 107 -14.14 -3.23 1.70
C PHE A 107 -13.03 -2.49 2.47
N GLU A 108 -12.82 -1.20 2.19
CA GLU A 108 -11.87 -0.33 2.88
C GLU A 108 -12.25 -0.13 4.36
N PHE A 109 -13.56 -0.02 4.64
CA PHE A 109 -14.06 0.11 6.01
C PHE A 109 -14.09 -1.24 6.73
N HIS A 110 -14.52 -2.30 6.03
CA HIS A 110 -14.51 -3.67 6.53
C HIS A 110 -13.09 -4.09 6.95
N GLY A 111 -12.12 -3.98 6.02
CA GLY A 111 -10.71 -4.28 6.27
C GLY A 111 -10.10 -3.37 7.33
N GLY A 112 -10.41 -2.08 7.31
CA GLY A 112 -9.97 -1.13 8.33
C GLY A 112 -10.45 -1.46 9.74
N ILE A 113 -11.72 -1.86 9.91
CA ILE A 113 -12.26 -2.26 11.21
C ILE A 113 -11.57 -3.54 11.71
N MET A 114 -11.43 -4.56 10.86
CA MET A 114 -10.75 -5.80 11.24
C MET A 114 -9.26 -5.57 11.56
N ALA A 115 -8.58 -4.72 10.79
CA ALA A 115 -7.21 -4.31 11.05
C ALA A 115 -7.08 -3.59 12.40
N TYR A 116 -7.99 -2.66 12.72
CA TYR A 116 -8.03 -1.99 14.02
C TYR A 116 -8.19 -3.00 15.17
N GLU A 117 -9.16 -3.92 15.08
CA GLU A 117 -9.43 -4.94 16.09
C GLU A 117 -8.20 -5.86 16.30
N HIS A 118 -7.60 -6.36 15.22
CA HIS A 118 -6.40 -7.19 15.26
C HIS A 118 -5.20 -6.45 15.86
N LEU A 119 -4.91 -5.23 15.39
CA LEU A 119 -3.78 -4.43 15.88
C LEU A 119 -3.94 -4.08 17.37
N ARG A 120 -5.17 -3.83 17.84
CA ARG A 120 -5.44 -3.60 19.26
C ARG A 120 -5.27 -4.84 20.13
N ALA A 121 -5.63 -6.02 19.65
CA ALA A 121 -5.42 -7.27 20.38
C ALA A 121 -3.93 -7.62 20.50
N GLU A 122 -3.22 -7.63 19.36
CA GLU A 122 -1.87 -8.21 19.27
C GLU A 122 -0.74 -7.20 19.56
N TYR A 123 -0.89 -5.92 19.19
CA TYR A 123 0.23 -4.97 19.22
C TYR A 123 0.21 -4.01 20.42
N ILE A 124 -0.95 -3.72 21.02
CA ILE A 124 -1.00 -2.95 22.29
C ILE A 124 -0.47 -3.80 23.45
N SER A 125 -0.92 -5.06 23.55
CA SER A 125 -0.48 -6.00 24.59
C SER A 125 1.04 -6.18 24.58
N ALA A 126 1.63 -6.30 23.39
CA ALA A 126 3.07 -6.39 23.18
C ALA A 126 3.83 -5.05 23.26
N HIS A 127 3.17 -3.92 23.55
CA HIS A 127 3.76 -2.56 23.57
C HIS A 127 4.48 -2.19 22.25
N GLN A 128 3.98 -2.75 21.15
CA GLN A 128 4.59 -2.74 19.83
C GLN A 128 4.04 -1.65 18.90
N LEU A 129 2.87 -1.09 19.24
CA LEU A 129 2.23 0.08 18.67
C LEU A 129 1.45 0.80 19.78
N ASN A 130 1.28 2.12 19.66
CA ASN A 130 0.38 2.91 20.50
C ASN A 130 -0.93 3.27 19.76
N ASP A 131 -1.91 3.80 20.50
CA ASP A 131 -3.25 4.11 19.95
C ASP A 131 -3.23 5.07 18.75
N ILE A 132 -2.27 6.02 18.68
CA ILE A 132 -2.14 6.96 17.56
C ILE A 132 -1.64 6.22 16.31
N GLN A 133 -0.66 5.34 16.44
CA GLN A 133 -0.13 4.54 15.33
C GLN A 133 -1.20 3.59 14.78
N ILE A 134 -1.97 2.95 15.65
CA ILE A 134 -3.07 2.06 15.24
C ILE A 134 -4.18 2.87 14.55
N ALA A 135 -4.51 4.07 15.05
CA ALA A 135 -5.48 4.94 14.41
C ALA A 135 -5.02 5.43 13.02
N ASP A 136 -3.74 5.79 12.85
CA ASP A 136 -3.21 6.22 11.54
C ASP A 136 -3.14 5.06 10.54
N ILE A 137 -2.71 3.86 10.95
CA ILE A 137 -2.79 2.65 10.12
C ILE A 137 -4.24 2.40 9.67
N THR A 138 -5.17 2.40 10.61
CA THR A 138 -6.60 2.15 10.37
C THR A 138 -7.19 3.17 9.40
N GLN A 139 -6.95 4.46 9.63
CA GLN A 139 -7.46 5.54 8.80
C GLN A 139 -6.81 5.54 7.40
N SER A 140 -5.53 5.18 7.31
CA SER A 140 -4.83 5.01 6.03
C SER A 140 -5.43 3.87 5.20
N ILE A 141 -5.79 2.75 5.85
CA ILE A 141 -6.52 1.64 5.20
C ILE A 141 -7.91 2.10 4.74
N MET A 142 -8.69 2.75 5.60
CA MET A 142 -10.07 3.16 5.28
C MET A 142 -10.18 4.19 4.14
N LEU A 143 -9.09 4.87 3.79
CA LEU A 143 -9.06 5.95 2.79
C LEU A 143 -8.15 5.65 1.60
N HIS A 144 -7.59 4.44 1.47
CA HIS A 144 -6.59 4.17 0.43
C HIS A 144 -7.15 4.24 -1.01
N CYS A 145 -8.44 3.93 -1.24
CA CYS A 145 -9.11 4.14 -2.54
C CYS A 145 -9.58 5.57 -2.79
N ALA A 146 -9.47 6.48 -1.82
CA ALA A 146 -10.06 7.81 -1.83
C ALA A 146 -9.01 8.92 -2.09
N PRO A 147 -8.64 9.21 -3.36
CA PRO A 147 -7.61 10.20 -3.65
C PRO A 147 -8.01 11.58 -3.15
N PHE A 148 -7.12 12.23 -2.37
CA PHE A 148 -7.39 13.54 -1.80
C PHE A 148 -7.17 14.65 -2.84
N GLU A 149 -8.25 15.18 -3.41
CA GLU A 149 -8.19 16.41 -4.23
C GLU A 149 -7.85 17.65 -3.37
N HIS A 150 -8.30 17.66 -2.11
CA HIS A 150 -8.15 18.77 -1.17
C HIS A 150 -7.83 18.26 0.26
N GLY A 151 -7.17 19.08 1.07
CA GLY A 151 -6.88 18.80 2.48
C GLY A 151 -5.44 18.33 2.73
N LYS A 152 -5.26 17.44 3.71
CA LYS A 152 -3.98 16.81 4.07
C LYS A 152 -4.22 15.35 4.44
N SER A 153 -3.30 14.47 4.06
CA SER A 153 -3.21 13.09 4.52
C SER A 153 -2.07 12.94 5.54
N SER A 154 -2.00 11.80 6.23
CA SER A 154 -0.78 11.40 6.93
C SER A 154 0.27 10.94 5.92
N ALA A 155 1.53 10.85 6.36
CA ALA A 155 2.60 10.30 5.52
C ALA A 155 2.30 8.84 5.12
N LEU A 156 1.73 8.08 6.06
CA LEU A 156 1.32 6.69 5.89
C LEU A 156 0.20 6.55 4.85
N GLY A 157 -0.86 7.33 4.97
CA GLY A 157 -1.98 7.33 4.03
C GLY A 157 -1.56 7.77 2.62
N MET A 158 -0.72 8.81 2.52
CA MET A 158 -0.17 9.25 1.23
C MET A 158 0.69 8.16 0.56
N LEU A 159 1.60 7.53 1.30
CA LEU A 159 2.47 6.48 0.75
C LEU A 159 1.66 5.24 0.31
N MET A 160 0.67 4.84 1.11
CA MET A 160 -0.25 3.74 0.76
C MET A 160 -1.03 4.06 -0.51
N GLN A 161 -1.61 5.26 -0.61
CA GLN A 161 -2.32 5.69 -1.82
C GLN A 161 -1.39 5.67 -3.04
N LEU A 162 -0.25 6.35 -2.99
CA LEU A 162 0.69 6.41 -4.12
C LEU A 162 1.13 5.01 -4.58
N SER A 163 1.34 4.06 -3.66
CA SER A 163 1.75 2.71 -4.02
C SER A 163 0.61 1.85 -4.56
N ALA A 164 -0.60 1.92 -3.98
CA ALA A 164 -1.78 1.22 -4.50
C ALA A 164 -2.21 1.76 -5.87
N PHE A 165 -2.25 3.08 -6.04
CA PHE A 165 -2.60 3.69 -7.33
C PHE A 165 -1.56 3.39 -8.42
N LEU A 166 -0.25 3.38 -8.08
CA LEU A 166 0.78 2.89 -8.99
C LEU A 166 0.57 1.41 -9.34
N ASP A 167 0.31 0.54 -8.37
CA ASP A 167 0.16 -0.87 -8.67
C ASP A 167 -1.11 -1.17 -9.47
N VAL A 168 -2.23 -0.48 -9.23
CA VAL A 168 -3.47 -0.72 -9.98
C VAL A 168 -3.46 -0.06 -11.36
N PHE A 169 -2.94 1.17 -11.50
CA PHE A 169 -3.09 2.02 -12.69
C PHE A 169 -1.78 2.39 -13.40
N GLY A 170 -0.63 1.94 -12.90
CA GLY A 170 0.68 2.18 -13.50
C GLY A 170 1.16 3.64 -13.44
N TYR A 171 2.11 3.99 -14.30
CA TYR A 171 2.72 5.34 -14.32
C TYR A 171 1.74 6.47 -14.66
N GLY A 172 0.61 6.14 -15.29
CA GLY A 172 -0.47 7.05 -15.67
C GLY A 172 -1.49 7.36 -14.56
N ALA A 173 -1.33 6.81 -13.35
CA ALA A 173 -2.35 6.82 -12.30
C ALA A 173 -2.97 8.19 -11.98
N PHE A 174 -2.17 9.26 -12.00
CA PHE A 174 -2.61 10.64 -11.76
C PHE A 174 -2.41 11.55 -12.99
N GLY A 175 -2.40 10.95 -14.18
CA GLY A 175 -2.08 11.58 -15.46
C GLY A 175 -0.76 11.06 -16.07
N PRO A 176 -0.47 11.40 -17.34
CA PRO A 176 0.68 10.88 -18.07
C PRO A 176 2.00 11.06 -17.31
N ASP A 177 2.72 9.94 -17.14
CA ASP A 177 4.02 9.85 -16.44
C ASP A 177 4.06 10.47 -15.02
N SER A 178 2.89 10.58 -14.36
CA SER A 178 2.75 11.15 -13.02
C SER A 178 3.67 10.52 -11.97
N MET A 179 3.97 9.22 -12.10
CA MET A 179 4.83 8.47 -11.17
C MET A 179 6.32 8.48 -11.55
N GLU A 180 6.71 8.99 -12.73
CA GLU A 180 8.11 8.93 -13.23
C GLU A 180 9.11 9.60 -12.28
N LYS A 181 8.67 10.68 -11.62
CA LYS A 181 9.48 11.45 -10.67
C LYS A 181 9.53 10.87 -9.26
N LEU A 182 8.74 9.81 -8.99
CA LEU A 182 8.62 9.18 -7.67
C LEU A 182 9.28 7.80 -7.63
N ILE A 183 9.29 7.06 -8.74
CA ILE A 183 9.88 5.72 -8.80
C ILE A 183 10.40 5.37 -10.20
N HIS A 184 11.61 4.81 -10.25
CA HIS A 184 12.26 4.45 -11.51
C HIS A 184 11.63 3.18 -12.13
N ARG A 185 11.46 3.16 -13.46
CA ARG A 185 10.81 2.04 -14.18
C ARG A 185 11.51 0.70 -13.98
N ASP A 186 12.84 0.69 -13.82
CA ASP A 186 13.58 -0.53 -13.49
C ASP A 186 13.28 -1.06 -12.08
N THR A 187 13.09 -0.17 -11.09
CA THR A 187 12.70 -0.56 -9.72
C THR A 187 11.31 -1.18 -9.72
N VAL A 188 10.37 -0.63 -10.49
CA VAL A 188 9.05 -1.23 -10.68
C VAL A 188 9.17 -2.63 -11.30
N ARG A 189 9.95 -2.76 -12.37
CA ARG A 189 10.20 -4.05 -13.05
C ARG A 189 10.80 -5.11 -12.13
N GLU A 190 11.79 -4.76 -11.31
CA GLU A 190 12.42 -5.69 -10.35
C GLU A 190 11.43 -6.18 -9.28
N ILE A 191 10.59 -5.27 -8.76
CA ILE A 191 9.56 -5.59 -7.77
C ILE A 191 8.47 -6.49 -8.36
N GLU A 192 8.02 -6.22 -9.59
CA GLU A 192 7.01 -7.04 -10.28
C GLU A 192 7.55 -8.41 -10.71
N GLN A 193 8.85 -8.53 -11.02
CA GLN A 193 9.50 -9.83 -11.22
C GLN A 193 9.57 -10.66 -9.93
N ALA A 194 9.74 -10.02 -8.78
CA ALA A 194 9.72 -10.69 -7.47
C ALA A 194 8.31 -11.04 -7.00
N PHE A 195 7.30 -10.23 -7.35
CA PHE A 195 5.91 -10.37 -6.93
C PHE A 195 4.94 -10.24 -8.13
N PRO A 196 4.76 -11.30 -8.93
CA PRO A 196 4.03 -11.25 -10.20
C PRO A 196 2.61 -10.66 -10.12
N ARG A 197 2.25 -9.95 -11.19
CA ARG A 197 0.96 -9.29 -11.43
C ARG A 197 -0.03 -10.20 -12.16
N ASP A 198 -0.14 -11.44 -11.72
CA ASP A 198 -1.12 -12.38 -12.24
C ASP A 198 -2.54 -11.79 -12.06
N ASP A 199 -3.54 -12.24 -12.83
CA ASP A 199 -4.97 -11.99 -12.55
C ASP A 199 -5.46 -10.53 -12.40
N MET A 200 -4.72 -9.49 -12.83
CA MET A 200 -5.17 -8.08 -12.79
C MET A 200 -6.53 -7.84 -13.48
N ALA A 201 -6.86 -8.60 -14.52
CA ALA A 201 -8.17 -8.54 -15.19
C ALA A 201 -9.31 -9.13 -14.33
N GLN A 202 -9.01 -10.12 -13.49
CA GLN A 202 -9.95 -10.66 -12.51
C GLN A 202 -10.18 -9.68 -11.35
N LEU A 203 -9.15 -8.94 -10.94
CA LEU A 203 -9.30 -7.84 -9.98
C LEU A 203 -10.25 -6.75 -10.52
N ASP A 204 -10.06 -6.33 -11.78
CA ASP A 204 -10.96 -5.34 -12.39
C ASP A 204 -12.41 -5.85 -12.47
N GLN A 205 -12.61 -7.10 -12.91
CA GLN A 205 -13.94 -7.72 -12.93
C GLN A 205 -14.55 -7.81 -11.52
N GLY A 206 -13.76 -8.16 -10.51
CA GLY A 206 -14.17 -8.21 -9.10
C GLY A 206 -14.63 -6.84 -8.59
N PHE A 207 -13.90 -5.77 -8.92
CA PHE A 207 -14.32 -4.40 -8.62
C PHE A 207 -15.60 -4.00 -9.35
N GLN A 208 -15.77 -4.33 -10.64
CA GLN A 208 -17.03 -4.03 -11.34
C GLN A 208 -18.23 -4.70 -10.68
N ILE A 209 -18.13 -6.00 -10.34
CA ILE A 209 -19.19 -6.74 -9.64
C ILE A 209 -19.45 -6.10 -8.26
N MET A 210 -18.40 -5.78 -7.51
CA MET A 210 -18.55 -5.14 -6.20
C MET A 210 -19.24 -3.77 -6.29
N PHE A 211 -18.97 -2.96 -7.30
CA PHE A 211 -19.61 -1.64 -7.46
C PHE A 211 -21.08 -1.77 -7.88
N GLU A 212 -21.47 -2.85 -8.56
CA GLU A 212 -22.86 -3.17 -8.87
C GLU A 212 -23.62 -3.73 -7.64
N GLU A 213 -23.01 -4.65 -6.89
CA GLU A 213 -23.64 -5.33 -5.74
C GLU A 213 -23.64 -4.49 -4.46
N LYS A 214 -22.60 -3.68 -4.23
CA LYS A 214 -22.47 -2.75 -3.09
C LYS A 214 -22.59 -1.30 -3.59
N PRO A 215 -23.80 -0.74 -3.74
CA PRO A 215 -24.00 0.61 -4.30
C PRO A 215 -23.48 1.76 -3.42
N ASN A 216 -23.03 1.46 -2.19
CA ASN A 216 -22.33 2.39 -1.28
C ASN A 216 -20.83 2.06 -1.16
N CYS A 217 -20.26 1.31 -2.12
CA CYS A 217 -18.83 1.03 -2.16
C CYS A 217 -18.05 2.33 -2.42
N LEU A 218 -17.14 2.67 -1.51
CA LEU A 218 -16.43 3.94 -1.47
C LEU A 218 -15.55 4.13 -2.72
N ALA A 219 -14.73 3.15 -3.08
CA ALA A 219 -14.00 3.11 -4.36
C ALA A 219 -14.92 3.35 -5.58
N GLY A 220 -16.13 2.76 -5.58
CA GLY A 220 -17.16 2.92 -6.62
C GLY A 220 -17.77 4.32 -6.74
N HIS A 221 -17.41 5.27 -5.87
CA HIS A 221 -17.81 6.68 -5.98
C HIS A 221 -16.74 7.59 -6.59
N PHE A 222 -15.51 7.11 -6.81
CA PHE A 222 -14.43 7.93 -7.35
C PHE A 222 -14.38 7.87 -8.89
N PRO A 223 -14.30 9.00 -9.61
CA PRO A 223 -14.28 9.04 -11.08
C PRO A 223 -13.18 8.19 -11.72
N LEU A 224 -12.06 8.03 -11.01
CA LEU A 224 -10.91 7.22 -11.42
C LEU A 224 -11.23 5.72 -11.56
N TYR A 225 -12.26 5.22 -10.89
CA TYR A 225 -12.70 3.82 -10.97
C TYR A 225 -13.91 3.63 -11.91
N MET A 226 -14.69 4.69 -12.16
CA MET A 226 -16.03 4.61 -12.76
C MET A 226 -16.15 5.17 -14.19
N THR A 227 -15.17 5.94 -14.67
CA THR A 227 -15.25 6.58 -15.99
C THR A 227 -14.78 5.66 -17.12
N LYS A 228 -15.35 5.81 -18.32
CA LYS A 228 -14.89 5.11 -19.54
C LYS A 228 -13.51 5.58 -20.03
N GLU A 229 -13.01 6.67 -19.46
CA GLU A 229 -11.69 7.26 -19.71
C GLU A 229 -10.70 6.95 -18.59
N ARG A 230 -11.05 6.07 -17.62
CA ARG A 230 -10.15 5.65 -16.55
C ARG A 230 -8.88 5.01 -17.13
N PRO A 231 -7.70 5.18 -16.48
CA PRO A 231 -6.54 4.35 -16.79
C PRO A 231 -6.94 2.88 -16.67
N LEU A 232 -6.55 2.08 -17.66
CA LEU A 232 -6.90 0.66 -17.67
C LEU A 232 -6.15 -0.05 -16.54
N ILE A 233 -6.84 -0.92 -15.78
CA ILE A 233 -6.20 -1.63 -14.66
C ILE A 233 -5.08 -2.53 -15.22
N GLY A 234 -3.88 -2.35 -14.68
CA GLY A 234 -2.66 -3.04 -15.11
C GLY A 234 -2.07 -2.57 -16.44
N SER A 235 -2.46 -1.41 -17.00
CA SER A 235 -2.06 -1.02 -18.37
C SER A 235 -0.71 -0.32 -18.55
N ASP A 236 0.18 -0.35 -17.55
CA ASP A 236 1.61 -0.11 -17.78
C ASP A 236 2.45 -0.83 -16.72
N PRO A 237 3.08 -1.94 -17.11
CA PRO A 237 4.46 -2.16 -16.74
C PRO A 237 5.30 -2.46 -17.99
N VAL A 238 5.93 -1.41 -18.53
CA VAL A 238 6.74 -1.43 -19.75
C VAL A 238 5.90 -1.63 -21.02
N ALA A 239 5.17 -0.59 -21.39
CA ALA A 239 4.88 -0.35 -22.81
C ALA A 239 6.19 -0.12 -23.60
N ASP A 240 6.74 -1.21 -24.16
CA ASP A 240 7.67 -1.26 -25.30
C ASP A 240 8.71 -0.13 -25.45
N SER A 241 9.83 -0.18 -24.70
CA SER A 241 11.07 0.50 -25.11
C SER A 241 12.33 0.08 -24.32
N HIS A 242 12.91 -1.07 -24.69
CA HIS A 242 14.26 -1.17 -25.29
C HIS A 242 14.75 -2.63 -25.42
#